data_AF-A0A485N3D8-F1
#
_entry.id   AF-A0A485N3D8-F1
#
_cell.length_a   1.000
_cell.length_b   1.000
_cell.length_c   1.000
_cell.angle_alpha   90.00
_cell.angle_beta   90.00
_cell.angle_gamma   90.00
#
_symmetry.space_group_name_H-M   'P 1'
#
loop_
_entity.id
_entity.type
_entity.pdbx_description
1 polymer ?
#
loop_
_entity_poly.entity_id
_entity_poly.type
_entity_poly.pdbx_seq_one_letter_code
_entity_poly.pdbx_strand_id
1 'polypeptide(L)'
;MEALLRRELGCDFVKATGHSGGGCISQGQSYDTDRGRVFVKVNSKAEAKRMFEGEMASLMAILRTGTVKAPKPIKVLDAPGGGSMLVMEHLDMRYLSSHAAKLGAQLADLHLENKRLGETLQKEAGTVGKGGGRAERPFVDQFGFDVVTCCGYLPQVSDTGPLLRVPGRSAAQEKNTLPLPYEVWFKVFAPFFLC
;
A
#
# COMPACT_ATOMS: atom_id res chain seq x y z
N MET A 1 22.02 -6.12 10.45
CA MET A 1 20.56 -5.92 10.40
C MET A 1 19.97 -5.70 11.79
N GLU A 2 20.10 -6.64 12.73
CA GLU A 2 19.51 -6.56 14.07
C GLU A 2 19.88 -5.28 14.83
N ALA A 3 21.15 -4.87 14.84
CA ALA A 3 21.58 -3.62 15.49
C ALA A 3 20.91 -2.36 14.90
N LEU A 4 20.66 -2.34 13.58
CA LEU A 4 19.96 -1.26 12.90
C LEU A 4 18.49 -1.25 13.32
N LEU A 5 17.80 -2.39 13.24
CA LEU A 5 16.40 -2.51 13.64
C LEU A 5 16.21 -2.14 15.12
N ARG A 6 17.10 -2.60 16.00
CA ARG A 6 17.07 -2.29 17.43
C ARG A 6 17.05 -0.78 17.67
N ARG A 7 17.96 -0.05 17.00
CA ARG A 7 18.05 1.40 17.10
C ARG A 7 16.83 2.10 16.50
N GLU A 8 16.43 1.73 15.28
CA GLU A 8 15.37 2.43 14.53
C GLU A 8 13.97 2.17 15.08
N LEU A 9 13.75 1.02 15.72
CA LEU A 9 12.48 0.64 16.34
C LEU A 9 12.41 0.98 17.83
N GLY A 10 13.52 1.41 18.44
CA GLY A 10 13.60 1.68 19.88
C GLY A 10 13.36 0.42 20.73
N CYS A 11 13.83 -0.72 20.26
CA CYS A 11 13.70 -2.02 20.90
C CYS A 11 14.94 -2.31 21.76
N ASP A 12 14.79 -3.07 22.84
CA ASP A 12 15.95 -3.55 23.62
C ASP A 12 16.53 -4.83 23.00
N PHE A 13 15.67 -5.61 22.35
CA PHE A 13 15.99 -6.89 21.75
C PHE A 13 15.44 -6.99 20.33
N VAL A 14 16.27 -7.46 19.40
CA VAL A 14 15.87 -7.84 18.04
C VAL A 14 16.67 -9.07 17.65
N LYS A 15 15.99 -10.13 17.21
CA LYS A 15 16.64 -11.36 16.73
C LYS A 15 15.95 -11.91 15.50
N ALA A 16 16.72 -12.28 14.49
CA ALA A 16 16.20 -12.94 13.30
C ALA A 16 15.50 -14.25 13.69
N THR A 17 14.27 -14.41 13.23
CA THR A 17 13.60 -15.70 13.25
C THR A 17 14.07 -16.46 12.00
N GLY A 18 14.32 -17.76 12.10
CA GLY A 18 14.78 -18.58 10.96
C GLY A 18 13.81 -18.63 9.76
N HIS A 19 12.68 -17.94 9.83
CA HIS A 19 11.72 -17.78 8.74
C HIS A 19 12.17 -16.66 7.79
N SER A 20 12.81 -17.05 6.70
CA SER A 20 13.01 -16.20 5.53
C SER A 20 11.88 -16.43 4.52
N GLY A 21 11.13 -15.39 4.19
CA GLY A 21 10.16 -15.39 3.10
C GLY A 21 10.74 -14.63 1.91
N GLY A 22 11.25 -15.34 0.91
CA GLY A 22 11.67 -14.69 -0.34
C GLY A 22 10.45 -14.36 -1.19
N GLY A 23 10.20 -13.07 -1.43
CA GLY A 23 9.41 -12.66 -2.59
C GLY A 23 10.31 -12.66 -3.84
N CYS A 24 9.71 -12.59 -5.02
CA CYS A 24 10.42 -12.68 -6.29
C CYS A 24 11.54 -11.64 -6.42
N ILE A 25 11.30 -10.41 -5.94
CA ILE A 25 12.19 -9.25 -6.14
C ILE A 25 12.90 -8.82 -4.85
N SER A 26 12.29 -9.06 -3.69
CA SER A 26 12.80 -8.62 -2.38
C SER A 26 12.98 -9.79 -1.44
N GLN A 27 14.06 -9.75 -0.65
CA GLN A 27 14.27 -10.73 0.41
C GLN A 27 13.46 -10.32 1.63
N GLY A 28 12.67 -11.23 2.18
CA GLY A 28 11.89 -11.01 3.39
C GLY A 28 12.40 -11.84 4.56
N GLN A 29 12.47 -11.24 5.74
CA GLN A 29 12.83 -11.95 6.96
C GLN A 29 12.08 -11.42 8.17
N SER A 30 11.64 -12.32 9.03
CA SER A 30 10.97 -11.99 10.28
C SER A 30 11.96 -11.86 11.43
N TYR A 31 11.72 -10.92 12.34
CA TYR A 31 12.53 -10.66 13.53
C TYR A 31 11.63 -10.63 14.77
N ASP A 32 12.00 -11.38 15.80
CA ASP A 32 11.40 -11.28 17.12
C ASP A 32 11.98 -10.05 17.83
N THR A 33 11.10 -9.22 18.40
CA THR A 33 11.47 -8.08 19.22
C THR A 33 10.75 -8.13 20.57
N ASP A 34 11.19 -7.31 21.52
CA ASP A 34 10.51 -7.08 22.80
C ASP A 34 9.13 -6.41 22.64
N ARG A 35 8.79 -5.92 21.45
CA ARG A 35 7.52 -5.24 21.13
C ARG A 35 6.62 -6.05 20.18
N GLY A 36 6.96 -7.30 19.95
CA GLY A 36 6.29 -8.18 19.00
C GLY A 36 7.11 -8.44 17.74
N ARG A 37 6.64 -9.36 16.89
CA ARG A 37 7.37 -9.78 15.70
C ARG A 37 7.17 -8.79 14.55
N VAL A 38 8.26 -8.45 13.87
CA VAL A 38 8.24 -7.62 12.66
C VAL A 38 8.71 -8.43 11.46
N PHE A 39 8.28 -8.03 10.27
CA PHE A 39 8.75 -8.53 8.99
C PHE A 39 9.48 -7.42 8.25
N VAL A 40 10.63 -7.75 7.67
CA VAL A 40 11.49 -6.79 6.97
C VAL A 40 11.69 -7.26 5.54
N LYS A 41 11.26 -6.44 4.57
CA LYS A 41 11.59 -6.59 3.15
C LYS A 41 12.85 -5.82 2.85
N VAL A 42 13.82 -6.41 2.16
CA VAL A 42 15.10 -5.79 1.77
C VAL A 42 15.30 -5.90 0.27
N ASN A 43 15.77 -4.81 -0.33
CA ASN A 43 16.14 -4.77 -1.74
C ASN A 43 17.36 -3.87 -1.93
N SER A 44 18.40 -4.39 -2.59
CA SER A 44 19.71 -3.73 -2.74
C SER A 44 19.77 -2.70 -3.87
N LYS A 45 18.75 -2.61 -4.73
CA LYS A 45 18.73 -1.63 -5.84
C LYS A 45 18.47 -0.21 -5.34
N ALA A 46 19.00 0.78 -6.05
CA ALA A 46 18.87 2.19 -5.69
C ALA A 46 17.39 2.67 -5.75
N GLU A 47 16.58 2.12 -6.65
CA GLU A 47 15.17 2.45 -6.83
C GLU A 47 14.27 1.86 -5.73
N ALA A 48 14.81 0.98 -4.87
CA ALA A 48 14.05 0.30 -3.82
C ALA A 48 13.38 1.26 -2.85
N LYS A 49 14.00 2.42 -2.57
CA LYS A 49 13.45 3.42 -1.65
C LYS A 49 12.06 3.89 -2.10
N ARG A 50 11.96 4.34 -3.35
CA ARG A 50 10.70 4.79 -3.94
C ARG A 50 9.65 3.69 -3.96
N MET A 51 10.07 2.46 -4.31
CA MET A 51 9.19 1.30 -4.31
C MET A 51 8.60 1.04 -2.90
N PHE A 52 9.44 1.05 -1.86
CA PHE A 52 8.99 0.81 -0.48
C PHE A 52 8.20 1.97 0.12
N GLU A 53 8.49 3.23 -0.25
CA GLU A 53 7.67 4.39 0.13
C GLU A 53 6.25 4.28 -0.48
N GLY A 54 6.16 3.89 -1.75
CA GLY A 54 4.88 3.60 -2.41
C GLY A 54 4.12 2.43 -1.76
N GLU A 55 4.83 1.35 -1.42
CA GLU A 55 4.23 0.20 -0.72
C GLU A 55 3.74 0.57 0.69
N MET A 56 4.52 1.36 1.44
CA MET A 56 4.10 1.87 2.74
C MET A 56 2.82 2.71 2.63
N ALA A 57 2.74 3.61 1.65
CA ALA A 57 1.55 4.43 1.43
C ALA A 57 0.32 3.60 1.02
N SER A 58 0.48 2.60 0.17
CA SER A 58 -0.63 1.73 -0.25
C SER A 58 -1.15 0.87 0.91
N LEU A 59 -0.26 0.30 1.73
CA LEU A 59 -0.64 -0.41 2.96
C LEU A 59 -1.40 0.49 3.93
N MET A 60 -0.92 1.72 4.15
CA MET A 60 -1.60 2.69 5.00
C MET A 60 -3.00 3.03 4.48
N ALA A 61 -3.19 3.16 3.16
CA ALA A 61 -4.50 3.42 2.57
C ALA A 61 -5.47 2.24 2.74
N ILE A 62 -5.00 0.99 2.56
CA ILE A 62 -5.82 -0.21 2.79
C ILE A 62 -6.23 -0.30 4.26
N LEU A 63 -5.27 -0.18 5.18
CA LEU A 63 -5.52 -0.25 6.63
C LEU A 63 -6.51 0.78 7.09
N ARG A 64 -6.39 1.98 6.53
CA ARG A 64 -7.35 3.04 6.72
C ARG A 64 -8.76 2.52 6.46
N THR A 65 -9.06 1.94 5.30
CA THR A 65 -10.44 1.54 4.96
C THR A 65 -11.12 0.64 6.01
N GLY A 66 -10.35 -0.08 6.83
CA GLY A 66 -10.88 -0.96 7.87
C GLY A 66 -11.61 -2.20 7.31
N THR A 67 -11.44 -2.49 6.02
CA THR A 67 -12.20 -3.51 5.30
C THR A 67 -11.51 -4.87 5.33
N VAL A 68 -10.24 -4.93 4.91
CA VAL A 68 -9.42 -6.15 4.84
C VAL A 68 -8.17 -6.02 5.71
N LYS A 69 -7.70 -7.15 6.25
CA LYS A 69 -6.45 -7.20 7.03
C LYS A 69 -5.25 -7.06 6.09
N ALA A 70 -4.35 -6.14 6.42
CA ALA A 70 -3.05 -5.93 5.76
C ALA A 70 -1.95 -5.77 6.83
N PRO A 71 -0.67 -6.00 6.53
CA PRO A 71 0.41 -5.76 7.48
C PRO A 71 0.54 -4.26 7.76
N LYS A 72 0.60 -3.87 9.04
CA LYS A 72 0.86 -2.47 9.42
C LYS A 72 2.29 -2.07 9.05
N PRO A 73 2.50 -1.11 8.13
CA PRO A 73 3.84 -0.65 7.84
C PRO A 73 4.35 0.22 8.99
N ILE A 74 5.64 0.11 9.30
CA ILE A 74 6.27 0.81 10.40
C ILE A 74 7.20 1.89 9.87
N LYS A 75 8.16 1.52 9.00
CA LYS A 75 9.16 2.48 8.50
C LYS A 75 9.88 1.97 7.24
N VAL A 76 10.28 2.88 6.38
CA VAL A 76 11.26 2.65 5.30
C VAL A 76 12.64 3.12 5.76
N LEU A 77 13.67 2.30 5.57
CA LEU A 77 15.04 2.54 6.02
C LEU A 77 16.04 2.23 4.91
N ASP A 78 17.25 2.80 4.99
CA ASP A 78 18.36 2.40 4.14
C ASP A 78 18.90 1.04 4.59
N ALA A 79 19.17 0.15 3.64
CA ALA A 79 19.64 -1.20 3.95
C ALA A 79 21.17 -1.23 4.18
N PRO A 80 21.66 -2.02 5.17
CA PRO A 80 23.09 -2.28 5.32
C PRO A 80 23.64 -2.91 4.04
N GLY A 81 24.66 -2.29 3.45
CA GLY A 81 25.24 -2.74 2.18
C GLY A 81 24.60 -2.13 0.93
N GLY A 82 23.68 -1.17 1.08
CA GLY A 82 23.06 -0.42 -0.01
C GLY A 82 21.62 -0.85 -0.31
N GLY A 83 20.88 0.03 -1.00
CA GLY A 83 19.44 -0.12 -1.26
C GLY A 83 18.58 0.28 -0.06
N SER A 84 17.40 -0.32 0.06
CA SER A 84 16.42 0.06 1.07
C SER A 84 15.70 -1.15 1.66
N MET A 85 14.97 -0.92 2.75
CA MET A 85 14.12 -1.90 3.40
C MET A 85 12.79 -1.29 3.85
N LEU A 86 11.75 -2.12 3.91
CA LEU A 86 10.47 -1.82 4.54
C LEU A 86 10.26 -2.71 5.75
N VAL A 87 10.08 -2.10 6.92
CA VAL A 87 9.74 -2.77 8.18
C VAL A 87 8.23 -2.68 8.39
N MET A 88 7.60 -3.82 8.68
CA MET A 88 6.15 -3.90 8.91
C MET A 88 5.78 -4.98 9.93
N GLU A 89 4.51 -5.01 10.33
CA GLU A 89 3.92 -6.07 11.15
C GLU A 89 4.15 -7.44 10.51
N HIS A 90 4.57 -8.41 11.32
CA HIS A 90 4.56 -9.81 10.90
C HIS A 90 3.14 -10.38 10.93
N LEU A 91 2.69 -10.94 9.81
CA LEU A 91 1.44 -11.68 9.75
C LEU A 91 1.72 -13.18 9.77
N ASP A 92 1.15 -13.88 10.75
CA ASP A 92 1.10 -15.35 10.76
C ASP A 92 0.08 -15.83 9.72
N MET A 93 0.51 -15.91 8.47
CA MET A 93 -0.33 -16.34 7.35
C MET A 93 -0.65 -17.83 7.46
N ARG A 94 -1.93 -18.17 7.24
CA ARG A 94 -2.44 -19.54 7.20
C ARG A 94 -3.25 -19.75 5.93
N TYR A 95 -3.41 -20.99 5.51
CA TYR A 95 -4.25 -21.33 4.35
C TYR A 95 -5.68 -20.84 4.52
N LEU A 96 -6.28 -20.39 3.42
CA LEU A 96 -7.61 -19.76 3.35
C LEU A 96 -8.80 -20.74 3.50
N SER A 97 -8.58 -21.96 4.00
CA SER A 97 -9.48 -23.12 3.90
C SER A 97 -10.97 -22.80 4.11
N SER A 98 -11.33 -22.10 5.19
CA SER A 98 -12.71 -21.72 5.52
C SER A 98 -13.01 -20.22 5.42
N HIS A 99 -12.04 -19.40 5.01
CA HIS A 99 -12.14 -17.93 5.09
C HIS A 99 -12.22 -17.22 3.73
N ALA A 100 -12.13 -17.97 2.62
CA ALA A 100 -12.14 -17.40 1.27
C ALA A 100 -13.37 -16.53 0.97
N ALA A 101 -14.58 -16.97 1.37
CA ALA A 101 -15.81 -16.20 1.17
C ALA A 101 -15.78 -14.87 1.94
N LYS A 102 -15.31 -14.90 3.20
CA LYS A 102 -15.15 -13.70 4.03
C LYS A 102 -14.12 -12.74 3.42
N LEU A 103 -12.98 -13.25 2.96
CA LEU A 103 -11.98 -12.44 2.28
C LEU A 103 -12.57 -11.79 1.02
N GLY A 104 -13.33 -12.54 0.21
CA GLY A 104 -14.00 -12.01 -0.97
C GLY A 104 -14.96 -10.86 -0.65
N ALA A 105 -15.76 -10.99 0.41
CA ALA A 105 -16.65 -9.91 0.88
C ALA A 105 -15.86 -8.69 1.37
N GLN A 106 -14.80 -8.88 2.16
CA GLN A 106 -13.94 -7.79 2.63
C GLN A 106 -13.23 -7.06 1.50
N LEU A 107 -12.80 -7.78 0.47
CA LEU A 107 -12.26 -7.18 -0.74
C LEU A 107 -13.35 -6.37 -1.46
N ALA A 108 -14.55 -6.90 -1.66
CA ALA A 108 -15.65 -6.15 -2.25
C ALA A 108 -15.95 -4.84 -1.48
N ASP A 109 -15.92 -4.88 -0.15
CA ASP A 109 -16.08 -3.69 0.69
C ASP A 109 -14.91 -2.70 0.52
N LEU A 110 -13.66 -3.18 0.45
CA LEU A 110 -12.49 -2.35 0.14
C LEU A 110 -12.71 -1.57 -1.16
N HIS A 111 -13.21 -2.23 -2.20
CA HIS A 111 -13.44 -1.63 -3.50
C HIS A 111 -14.59 -0.61 -3.53
N LEU A 112 -15.59 -0.79 -2.67
CA LEU A 112 -16.76 0.09 -2.59
C LEU A 112 -16.59 1.25 -1.61
N GLU A 113 -15.56 1.24 -0.76
CA GLU A 113 -15.38 2.21 0.32
C GLU A 113 -15.38 3.67 -0.17
N ASN A 114 -14.51 4.02 -1.13
CA ASN A 114 -14.42 5.40 -1.64
C ASN A 114 -15.70 5.84 -2.37
N LYS A 115 -16.38 4.89 -3.06
CA LYS A 115 -17.67 5.17 -3.70
C LYS A 115 -18.74 5.53 -2.65
N ARG A 116 -18.84 4.76 -1.57
CA ARG A 116 -19.76 5.01 -0.46
C ARG A 116 -19.48 6.35 0.24
N LEU A 117 -18.20 6.74 0.36
CA LEU A 117 -17.82 8.06 0.87
C LEU A 117 -18.34 9.18 -0.04
N GLY A 118 -18.14 9.08 -1.36
CA GLY A 118 -18.64 10.07 -2.32
C GLY A 118 -20.17 10.21 -2.30
N GLU A 119 -20.89 9.07 -2.27
CA GLU A 119 -22.35 9.06 -2.16
C GLU A 119 -22.85 9.70 -0.85
N THR A 120 -22.15 9.48 0.27
CA THR A 120 -22.47 10.10 1.56
C THR A 120 -22.29 11.62 1.51
N LEU A 121 -21.16 12.09 0.99
CA LEU A 121 -20.88 13.53 0.88
C LEU A 121 -21.88 14.24 -0.03
N GLN A 122 -22.29 13.62 -1.14
CA GLN A 122 -23.32 14.19 -2.02
C GLN A 122 -24.67 14.34 -1.31
N LYS A 123 -25.07 13.33 -0.52
CA LYS A 123 -26.31 13.37 0.27
C LYS A 123 -26.25 14.46 1.35
N GLU A 124 -25.10 14.62 2.01
CA GLU A 124 -24.89 15.66 3.02
C GLU A 124 -24.92 17.06 2.40
N ALA A 125 -24.30 17.26 1.23
CA ALA A 125 -24.32 18.53 0.51
C ALA A 125 -25.75 18.98 0.10
N GLY A 126 -26.67 18.03 -0.12
CA GLY A 126 -28.07 18.31 -0.41
C GLY A 126 -28.95 18.64 0.82
N THR A 127 -28.42 18.57 2.03
CA THR A 127 -29.19 18.75 3.28
C THR A 127 -28.86 20.09 3.95
N VAL A 128 -29.79 21.04 3.92
CA VAL A 128 -29.62 22.34 4.60
C VAL A 128 -29.73 22.14 6.12
N GLY A 129 -28.69 22.51 6.88
CA GLY A 129 -28.72 22.56 8.35
C GLY A 129 -27.85 21.54 9.09
N LYS A 130 -27.17 20.60 8.41
CA LYS A 130 -26.14 19.78 9.05
C LYS A 130 -24.80 20.51 9.04
N GLY A 131 -24.43 21.06 10.19
CA GLY A 131 -23.08 21.58 10.45
C GLY A 131 -22.05 20.49 10.17
N GLY A 132 -20.93 20.87 9.54
CA GLY A 132 -19.92 19.98 8.95
C GLY A 132 -19.41 18.90 9.89
N GLY A 133 -20.11 17.78 9.94
CA GLY A 133 -19.60 16.52 10.46
C GLY A 133 -18.42 16.15 9.57
N ARG A 134 -17.21 16.42 10.05
CA ARG A 134 -15.98 16.15 9.33
C ARG A 134 -15.95 14.65 9.07
N ALA A 135 -16.24 14.22 7.85
CA ALA A 135 -15.94 12.85 7.45
C ALA A 135 -14.48 12.61 7.84
N GLU A 136 -14.21 11.53 8.60
CA GLU A 136 -12.84 11.21 9.05
C GLU A 136 -11.86 11.12 7.87
N ARG A 137 -12.37 10.96 6.64
CA ARG A 137 -11.59 10.96 5.41
C ARG A 137 -12.26 11.73 4.28
N PRO A 138 -11.44 12.42 3.45
CA PRO A 138 -11.92 13.02 2.21
C PRO A 138 -12.21 11.93 1.18
N PHE A 139 -13.32 12.08 0.47
CA PHE A 139 -13.55 11.39 -0.81
C PHE A 139 -12.49 11.83 -1.81
N VAL A 140 -12.02 10.88 -2.63
CA VAL A 140 -11.06 11.14 -3.70
C VAL A 140 -11.74 10.86 -5.04
N ASP A 141 -11.81 11.87 -5.91
CA ASP A 141 -12.41 11.79 -7.25
C ASP A 141 -11.40 11.37 -8.34
N GLN A 142 -10.10 11.43 -8.03
CA GLN A 142 -9.00 11.04 -8.91
C GLN A 142 -8.32 9.75 -8.45
N PHE A 143 -7.76 9.00 -9.40
CA PHE A 143 -7.06 7.77 -9.11
C PHE A 143 -5.62 8.03 -8.66
N GLY A 144 -5.16 7.26 -7.68
CA GLY A 144 -3.74 7.15 -7.36
C GLY A 144 -3.38 7.60 -5.96
N PHE A 145 -2.08 7.73 -5.74
CA PHE A 145 -1.49 8.12 -4.47
C PHE A 145 -0.70 9.42 -4.68
N ASP A 146 -0.57 10.21 -3.62
CA ASP A 146 0.30 11.40 -3.61
C ASP A 146 1.80 11.03 -3.72
N VAL A 147 2.12 9.75 -3.55
CA VAL A 147 3.45 9.18 -3.76
C VAL A 147 3.43 8.20 -4.93
N VAL A 148 4.58 8.04 -5.59
CA VAL A 148 4.71 7.07 -6.67
C VAL A 148 4.63 5.65 -6.11
N THR A 149 3.61 4.89 -6.52
CA THR A 149 3.57 3.44 -6.28
C THR A 149 4.22 2.68 -7.43
N CYS A 150 4.67 1.46 -7.20
CA CYS A 150 5.40 0.66 -8.19
C CYS A 150 4.84 -0.78 -8.27
N CYS A 151 4.80 -1.36 -9.47
CA CYS A 151 4.68 -2.81 -9.67
C CYS A 151 6.08 -3.36 -9.99
N GLY A 152 6.71 -4.02 -9.02
CA GLY A 152 8.15 -4.23 -9.05
C GLY A 152 8.89 -2.88 -9.10
N TYR A 153 9.69 -2.65 -10.14
CA TYR A 153 10.39 -1.36 -10.34
C TYR A 153 9.65 -0.38 -11.26
N LEU A 154 8.51 -0.78 -11.81
CA LEU A 154 7.75 0.02 -12.77
C LEU A 154 6.82 0.99 -12.02
N PRO A 155 7.01 2.31 -12.16
CA PRO A 155 6.09 3.29 -11.61
C PRO A 155 4.68 3.09 -12.15
N GLN A 156 3.69 3.14 -11.27
CA GLN A 156 2.29 3.08 -11.64
C GLN A 156 1.79 4.48 -11.94
N VAL A 157 0.98 4.61 -12.98
CA VAL A 157 0.37 5.89 -13.35
C VAL A 157 -0.63 6.27 -12.26
N SER A 158 -0.46 7.47 -11.70
CA SER A 158 -1.44 8.13 -10.84
C SER A 158 -1.99 9.36 -11.55
N ASP A 159 -3.30 9.58 -11.43
CA ASP A 159 -3.98 10.75 -12.00
C ASP A 159 -3.80 11.99 -11.10
N THR A 160 -3.34 11.78 -9.86
CA THR A 160 -3.05 12.81 -8.85
C THR A 160 -1.69 13.51 -9.04
N GLY A 161 -0.83 13.01 -9.92
CA GLY A 161 0.50 13.57 -10.17
C GLY A 161 0.55 14.56 -11.34
N PRO A 162 1.49 15.53 -11.36
CA PRO A 162 1.73 16.32 -12.56
C PRO A 162 2.24 15.36 -13.64
N LEU A 163 1.48 15.19 -14.72
CA LEU A 163 1.82 14.45 -15.94
C LEU A 163 3.33 14.27 -16.10
N LEU A 164 3.86 13.12 -15.63
CA LEU A 164 5.17 12.65 -16.05
C LEU A 164 5.00 12.29 -17.52
N ARG A 165 5.23 13.28 -18.38
CA ARG A 165 5.29 13.12 -19.84
C ARG A 165 6.28 12.00 -20.10
N VAL A 166 5.76 10.81 -20.41
CA VAL A 166 6.55 9.77 -21.04
C VAL A 166 7.00 10.36 -22.38
N PRO A 167 8.31 10.51 -22.65
CA PRO A 167 8.76 11.04 -23.92
C PRO A 167 8.30 10.08 -25.02
N GLY A 168 7.45 10.55 -25.94
CA GLY A 168 7.09 9.79 -27.15
C GLY A 168 5.62 9.42 -27.34
N ARG A 169 4.67 9.84 -26.51
CA ARG A 169 3.23 9.78 -26.86
C ARG A 169 2.68 11.18 -27.12
N SER A 170 2.27 11.40 -28.37
CA SER A 170 1.59 12.60 -28.84
C SER A 170 0.34 12.87 -27.99
N ALA A 171 0.18 14.12 -27.55
CA ALA A 171 -0.86 14.60 -26.63
C ALA A 171 -2.26 14.71 -27.28
N ALA A 172 -2.56 13.91 -28.30
CA ALA A 172 -3.73 14.08 -29.14
C ALA A 172 -4.50 12.78 -29.36
N GLN A 173 -4.85 12.02 -28.29
CA GLN A 173 -5.94 11.04 -28.42
C GLN A 173 -6.60 10.50 -27.14
N GLU A 174 -6.33 11.04 -25.94
CA GLU A 174 -6.86 10.47 -24.69
C GLU A 174 -7.82 11.43 -23.96
N LYS A 175 -8.73 12.03 -24.72
CA LYS A 175 -9.89 12.78 -24.18
C LYS A 175 -11.17 12.22 -24.81
N ASN A 176 -11.67 11.07 -24.33
CA ASN A 176 -13.10 10.71 -24.35
C ASN A 176 -13.44 9.25 -24.00
N THR A 177 -12.53 8.46 -23.44
CA THR A 177 -12.89 7.17 -22.85
C THR A 177 -12.62 7.23 -21.36
N LEU A 178 -13.69 7.38 -20.57
CA LEU A 178 -13.68 6.97 -19.16
C LEU A 178 -13.09 5.54 -19.12
N PRO A 179 -11.97 5.30 -18.42
CA PRO A 179 -11.41 3.96 -18.36
C PRO A 179 -12.46 3.03 -17.75
N LEU A 180 -12.70 1.91 -18.40
CA LEU A 180 -13.67 0.92 -17.94
C LEU A 180 -13.26 0.47 -16.53
N PRO A 181 -14.24 0.21 -15.64
CA PRO A 181 -13.99 -0.04 -14.22
C PRO A 181 -13.04 -1.21 -13.95
N TYR A 182 -12.71 -2.07 -14.92
CA TYR A 182 -11.74 -3.17 -14.75
C TYR A 182 -10.27 -2.74 -14.91
N GLU A 183 -9.93 -1.75 -15.74
CA GLU A 183 -8.54 -1.28 -15.90
C GLU A 183 -8.05 -0.47 -14.69
N VAL A 184 -9.02 0.13 -13.99
CA VAL A 184 -8.85 0.86 -12.73
C VAL A 184 -8.38 -0.05 -11.59
N TRP A 185 -8.66 -1.36 -11.68
CA TRP A 185 -8.45 -2.31 -10.58
C TRP A 185 -7.07 -2.96 -10.57
N PHE A 186 -6.50 -3.23 -11.75
CA PHE A 186 -5.20 -3.86 -11.84
C PHE A 186 -4.09 -2.96 -11.26
N LYS A 187 -4.24 -1.64 -11.31
CA LYS A 187 -3.22 -0.67 -10.88
C LYS A 187 -3.15 -0.46 -9.36
N VAL A 188 -4.24 -0.61 -8.59
CA VAL A 188 -4.17 -0.55 -7.11
C VAL A 188 -3.63 -1.85 -6.52
N PHE A 189 -3.94 -2.99 -7.16
CA PHE A 189 -3.68 -4.33 -6.62
C PHE A 189 -2.41 -5.00 -7.15
N ALA A 190 -1.88 -4.59 -8.31
CA ALA A 190 -0.65 -5.15 -8.86
C ALA A 190 0.55 -5.21 -7.89
N PRO A 191 0.80 -4.22 -6.99
CA PRO A 191 1.90 -4.36 -6.03
C PRO A 191 1.74 -5.51 -5.03
N PHE A 192 0.51 -6.01 -4.81
CA PHE A 192 0.23 -7.09 -3.84
C PHE A 192 0.30 -8.49 -4.44
N PHE A 193 -0.04 -8.66 -5.72
CA PHE A 193 -0.10 -9.99 -6.37
C PHE A 193 1.20 -10.43 -7.05
N LEU A 194 2.20 -9.55 -7.17
CA LEU A 194 3.50 -9.87 -7.79
C LEU A 194 4.71 -9.80 -6.84
N CYS A 195 4.50 -9.75 -5.51
CA CYS A 195 5.57 -9.99 -4.54
C CYS A 195 5.89 -11.48 -4.43
#